data_AF-A0A2I0IZI9-F1
#
_entry.id   AF-A0A2I0IZI9-F1
#
_cell.length_a   1.000
_cell.length_b   1.000
_cell.length_c   1.000
_cell.angle_alpha   90.00
_cell.angle_beta   90.00
_cell.angle_gamma   90.00
#
_symmetry.space_group_name_H-M   'P 1'
#
loop_
_entity.id
_entity.type
_entity.pdbx_description
1 polymer ?
#
loop_
_entity_poly.entity_id
_entity_poly.type
_entity_poly.pdbx_seq_one_letter_code
_entity_poly.pdbx_strand_id
1 'polypeptide(L)'
;MNPDSERVDEYGLGPRENLSEAVNAVINLLGMQPCEGTEVVPSNSRSHTCLLSGVFIGNVRVLVRLSFGIDGEKEVAMKLAVRSDDESVSDAIHEIVASG
;
A
#
# COMPACT_ATOMS: atom_id res chain seq x y z
N MET A 1 -17.40 -7.59 -0.08
CA MET A 1 -16.13 -7.72 -0.81
C MET A 1 -15.85 -9.17 -1.20
N ASN A 2 -15.92 -9.44 -2.50
CA ASN A 2 -15.56 -10.74 -3.08
C ASN A 2 -14.03 -10.87 -3.12
N PRO A 3 -13.45 -12.08 -2.94
CA PRO A 3 -12.01 -12.28 -3.05
C PRO A 3 -11.49 -12.08 -4.48
N ASP A 4 -12.33 -12.29 -5.49
CA ASP A 4 -11.99 -12.12 -6.91
C ASP A 4 -11.92 -10.65 -7.37
N SER A 5 -12.36 -9.68 -6.55
CA SER A 5 -12.25 -8.24 -6.86
C SER A 5 -10.99 -7.59 -6.30
N GLU A 6 -9.97 -8.41 -5.95
CA GLU A 6 -8.66 -7.93 -5.53
C GLU A 6 -7.83 -7.55 -6.75
N ARG A 7 -7.53 -6.26 -6.89
CA ARG A 7 -6.58 -5.77 -7.90
C ARG A 7 -5.19 -5.74 -7.28
N VAL A 8 -4.19 -6.21 -8.02
CA VAL A 8 -2.82 -6.35 -7.53
C VAL A 8 -1.83 -5.87 -8.59
N ASP A 9 -0.94 -4.97 -8.20
CA ASP A 9 0.14 -4.45 -9.05
C ASP A 9 1.43 -4.26 -8.23
N GLU A 10 2.55 -4.17 -8.94
CA GLU A 10 3.89 -3.96 -8.36
C GLU A 10 4.46 -2.62 -8.82
N TYR A 11 5.05 -1.88 -7.88
CA TYR A 11 5.56 -0.52 -8.05
C TYR A 11 6.97 -0.43 -7.48
N GLY A 12 7.88 0.20 -8.22
CA GLY A 12 9.19 0.58 -7.71
C GLY A 12 9.11 1.95 -7.03
N LEU A 13 9.53 2.02 -5.77
CA LEU A 13 9.59 3.27 -4.98
C LEU A 13 10.98 3.93 -5.00
N GLY A 14 11.93 3.30 -5.71
CA GLY A 14 13.32 3.77 -5.85
C GLY A 14 14.15 3.55 -4.58
N PRO A 15 15.31 4.23 -4.48
CA PRO A 15 16.21 4.11 -3.35
C PRO A 15 15.62 4.76 -2.10
N ARG A 16 15.55 4.02 -0.99
CA ARG A 16 15.11 4.55 0.32
C ARG A 16 16.07 4.15 1.43
N GLU A 17 16.18 4.97 2.47
CA GLU A 17 17.07 4.65 3.58
C GLU A 17 16.55 3.49 4.43
N ASN A 18 15.22 3.40 4.59
CA ASN A 18 14.55 2.38 5.37
C ASN A 18 13.11 2.15 4.87
N LEU A 19 12.57 0.97 5.18
CA LEU A 19 11.18 0.61 4.84
C LEU A 19 10.15 1.48 5.56
N SER A 20 10.45 2.01 6.75
CA SER A 20 9.52 2.86 7.50
C SER A 20 9.19 4.16 6.75
N GLU A 21 10.17 4.73 6.05
CA GLU A 21 9.98 5.92 5.22
C GLU A 21 9.02 5.62 4.06
N ALA A 22 9.23 4.49 3.37
CA ALA A 22 8.36 4.04 2.27
C ALA A 22 6.92 3.79 2.75
N VAL A 23 6.75 3.11 3.89
CA VAL A 23 5.43 2.87 4.50
C VAL A 23 4.72 4.19 4.83
N ASN A 24 5.40 5.12 5.49
CA ASN A 24 4.82 6.42 5.84
C ASN A 24 4.48 7.26 4.60
N ALA A 25 5.32 7.23 3.57
CA ALA A 25 5.06 7.94 2.32
C ALA A 25 3.76 7.45 1.66
N VAL A 26 3.55 6.12 1.58
CA VAL A 26 2.35 5.54 0.98
C VAL A 26 1.11 5.78 1.84
N ILE A 27 1.22 5.71 3.17
CA ILE A 27 0.12 6.04 4.10
C ILE A 27 -0.33 7.49 3.87
N ASN A 28 0.62 8.42 3.80
CA ASN A 28 0.34 9.84 3.58
C ASN A 28 -0.21 10.12 2.19
N LEU A 29 0.28 9.42 1.16
CA LEU A 29 -0.21 9.54 -0.22
C LEU A 29 -1.67 9.09 -0.34
N LEU A 30 -2.01 7.94 0.25
CA LEU A 30 -3.34 7.36 0.17
C LEU A 30 -4.32 8.00 1.16
N GLY A 31 -3.84 8.64 2.22
CA GLY A 31 -4.67 9.22 3.28
C GLY A 31 -5.50 8.17 4.02
N MET A 32 -5.06 6.92 4.04
CA MET A 32 -5.76 5.80 4.68
C MET A 32 -5.21 5.54 6.09
N GLN A 33 -5.97 4.80 6.90
CA GLN A 33 -5.57 4.48 8.27
C GLN A 33 -4.88 3.11 8.35
N PRO A 34 -3.71 3.03 9.00
CA PRO A 34 -3.07 1.75 9.27
C PRO A 34 -3.90 0.92 10.26
N CYS A 35 -3.98 -0.37 9.98
CA CYS A 35 -4.64 -1.35 10.82
C CYS A 35 -3.61 -2.07 11.68
N GLU A 36 -3.99 -2.42 12.90
CA GLU A 36 -3.25 -3.33 13.79
C GLU A 36 -1.79 -2.91 14.09
N GLY A 37 -1.49 -1.60 14.02
CA GLY A 37 -0.13 -1.09 14.25
C GLY A 37 0.88 -1.49 13.17
N THR A 38 0.40 -1.94 12.01
CA THR A 38 1.25 -2.38 10.88
C THR A 38 2.01 -1.23 10.21
N GLU A 39 1.87 0.01 10.69
CA GLU A 39 2.74 1.14 10.34
C GLU A 39 4.13 1.04 10.97
N VAL A 40 4.26 0.31 12.09
CA VAL A 40 5.52 0.16 12.81
C VAL A 40 6.36 -0.93 12.15
N VAL A 41 7.41 -0.52 11.43
CA VAL A 41 8.34 -1.45 10.79
C VAL A 41 9.45 -1.86 11.78
N PRO A 42 9.73 -3.17 11.96
CA PRO A 42 10.85 -3.62 12.77
C PRO A 42 12.21 -3.15 12.20
N SER A 43 13.10 -2.72 13.08
CA SER A 43 14.47 -2.33 12.70
C SER A 43 15.18 -3.47 11.94
N ASN A 44 15.86 -3.13 10.84
CA ASN A 44 16.56 -4.08 9.96
C ASN A 44 15.69 -5.08 9.18
N SER A 45 14.36 -4.89 9.14
CA SER A 45 13.53 -5.74 8.28
C SER A 45 13.81 -5.48 6.80
N ARG A 46 13.92 -6.56 6.01
CA ARG A 46 14.06 -6.49 4.54
C ARG A 46 12.72 -6.58 3.80
N SER A 47 11.67 -6.92 4.52
CA SER A 47 10.31 -7.01 4.00
C SER A 47 9.32 -6.60 5.06
N HIS A 48 8.25 -5.92 4.68
CA HIS A 48 7.22 -5.49 5.63
C HIS A 48 5.86 -5.53 4.97
N THR A 49 4.83 -5.89 5.72
CA THR A 49 3.44 -5.81 5.23
C THR A 49 2.68 -4.80 6.07
N CYS A 50 2.09 -3.81 5.41
CA CYS A 50 1.23 -2.80 6.01
C CYS A 50 -0.21 -3.00 5.52
N LEU A 51 -1.15 -2.98 6.46
CA LEU A 51 -2.59 -3.10 6.18
C LEU A 51 -3.22 -1.74 6.37
N LEU A 52 -3.90 -1.23 5.35
CA LEU A 52 -4.61 0.04 5.40
C LEU A 52 -6.10 -0.17 5.18
N SER A 53 -6.88 0.69 5.81
CA SER A 53 -8.33 0.76 5.64
C SER A 53 -8.76 2.20 5.43
N GLY A 54 -9.73 2.39 4.54
CA GLY A 54 -10.28 3.70 4.21
C GLY A 54 -11.69 3.61 3.67
N VAL A 55 -12.32 4.77 3.50
CA VAL A 55 -13.63 4.91 2.86
C VAL A 55 -13.50 5.93 1.75
N PHE A 56 -13.82 5.52 0.53
CA PHE A 56 -13.85 6.38 -0.63
C PHE A 56 -15.18 7.15 -0.72
N ILE A 57 -15.21 8.21 -1.53
CA ILE A 57 -16.41 9.03 -1.77
C ILE A 57 -17.57 8.12 -2.19
N GLY A 58 -18.76 8.36 -1.62
CA GLY A 58 -19.92 7.47 -1.83
C GLY A 58 -20.04 6.34 -0.80
N ASN A 59 -19.25 6.38 0.28
CA ASN A 59 -19.28 5.41 1.39
C ASN A 59 -18.85 3.99 0.95
N VAL A 60 -17.98 3.91 -0.05
CA VAL A 60 -17.40 2.65 -0.53
C VAL A 60 -16.19 2.32 0.32
N ARG A 61 -16.20 1.16 0.98
CA ARG A 61 -15.08 0.72 1.81
C ARG A 61 -13.94 0.24 0.93
N VAL A 62 -12.72 0.56 1.32
CA VAL A 62 -11.51 0.13 0.62
C VAL A 62 -10.54 -0.46 1.64
N LEU A 63 -10.03 -1.64 1.32
CA LEU A 63 -9.00 -2.32 2.08
C LEU A 63 -7.78 -2.45 1.19
N VAL A 64 -6.61 -2.13 1.73
CA VAL A 64 -5.35 -2.17 1.01
C VAL A 64 -4.34 -3.00 1.79
N ARG A 65 -3.66 -3.89 1.10
CA ARG A 65 -2.52 -4.66 1.62
C ARG A 65 -1.29 -4.27 0.83
N LEU A 66 -0.35 -3.65 1.53
CA LEU A 66 0.94 -3.23 1.00
C LEU A 66 2.00 -4.24 1.44
N SER A 67 2.76 -4.80 0.52
CA SER A 67 3.92 -5.62 0.83
C SER A 67 5.16 -4.98 0.25
N PHE A 68 6.06 -4.52 1.12
CA PHE A 68 7.31 -3.88 0.76
C PHE A 68 8.46 -4.90 0.80
N GLY A 69 9.40 -4.73 -0.11
CA GLY A 69 10.70 -5.40 -0.10
C GLY A 69 11.79 -4.39 -0.39
N ILE A 70 12.92 -4.49 0.32
CA ILE A 70 14.14 -3.72 0.03
C ILE A 70 15.27 -4.67 -0.34
N ASP A 71 15.98 -4.34 -1.41
CA ASP A 71 17.10 -5.15 -1.89
C ASP A 71 18.46 -4.71 -1.28
N GLY A 72 19.54 -5.32 -1.76
CA GLY A 72 20.90 -5.01 -1.30
C GLY A 72 21.41 -3.63 -1.73
N GLU A 73 20.83 -3.03 -2.77
CA GLU A 73 21.15 -1.71 -3.30
C GLU A 73 20.27 -0.61 -2.68
N LYS A 74 19.40 -0.98 -1.73
CA LYS A 74 18.40 -0.14 -1.07
C LYS A 74 17.25 0.30 -1.98
N GLU A 75 17.05 -0.39 -3.09
CA GLU A 75 15.88 -0.21 -3.94
C GLU A 75 14.67 -0.84 -3.25
N VAL A 76 13.62 -0.06 -3.10
CA VAL A 76 12.37 -0.52 -2.50
C VAL A 76 11.36 -0.84 -3.60
N ALA A 77 10.86 -2.06 -3.57
CA ALA A 77 9.71 -2.49 -4.35
C ALA A 77 8.48 -2.65 -3.43
N MET A 78 7.33 -2.34 -3.98
CA MET A 78 6.04 -2.39 -3.30
C MET A 78 5.06 -3.21 -4.15
N LYS A 79 4.41 -4.17 -3.51
CA LYS A 79 3.22 -4.83 -4.05
C LYS A 79 1.98 -4.23 -3.39
N LEU A 80 1.11 -3.64 -4.20
CA LEU A 80 -0.14 -3.03 -3.78
C LEU A 80 -1.29 -3.96 -4.15
N ALA A 81 -2.03 -4.44 -3.15
CA ALA A 81 -3.27 -5.18 -3.36
C ALA A 81 -4.45 -4.39 -2.80
N VAL A 82 -5.37 -3.97 -3.66
CA VAL A 82 -6.55 -3.18 -3.31
C VAL A 82 -7.81 -4.02 -3.45
N ARG A 83 -8.70 -3.94 -2.46
CA ARG A 83 -10.02 -4.54 -2.51
C ARG A 83 -11.06 -3.52 -2.11
N SER A 84 -12.12 -3.44 -2.88
CA SER A 84 -13.29 -2.63 -2.57
C SER A 84 -14.55 -3.33 -3.06
N ASP A 85 -15.72 -2.77 -2.74
CA ASP A 85 -17.00 -3.25 -3.27
C ASP A 85 -17.30 -2.70 -4.69
N ASP A 86 -16.45 -1.80 -5.23
CA ASP A 86 -16.57 -1.22 -6.57
C ASP A 86 -15.21 -1.21 -7.28
N GLU A 87 -15.07 -1.99 -8.36
CA GLU A 87 -13.81 -2.13 -9.10
C GLU A 87 -13.22 -0.79 -9.58
N SER A 88 -14.07 0.19 -9.92
CA SER A 88 -13.64 1.52 -10.34
C SER A 88 -12.88 2.25 -9.24
N VAL A 89 -13.25 2.01 -7.97
CA VAL A 89 -12.55 2.58 -6.81
C VAL A 89 -11.20 1.90 -6.64
N SER A 90 -11.11 0.59 -6.83
CA SER A 90 -9.82 -0.11 -6.81
C SER A 90 -8.88 0.48 -7.87
N ASP A 91 -9.36 0.69 -9.09
CA ASP A 91 -8.58 1.27 -10.19
C ASP A 91 -8.10 2.69 -9.87
N ALA A 92 -8.97 3.53 -9.32
CA ALA A 92 -8.61 4.89 -8.92
C ALA A 92 -7.48 4.91 -7.87
N ILE A 93 -7.47 3.98 -6.91
CA ILE A 93 -6.37 3.86 -5.93
C ILE A 93 -5.06 3.47 -6.62
N HIS A 94 -5.11 2.53 -7.57
CA HIS A 94 -3.93 2.15 -8.36
C HIS A 94 -3.41 3.32 -9.21
N GLU A 95 -4.30 4.15 -9.77
CA GLU A 95 -3.91 5.36 -10.52
C GLU A 95 -3.24 6.40 -9.63
N ILE A 96 -3.74 6.64 -8.42
CA ILE A 96 -3.13 7.57 -7.46
C ILE A 96 -1.68 7.17 -7.19
N VAL A 97 -1.42 5.88 -6.92
CA VAL A 97 -0.08 5.35 -6.66
C VAL A 97 0.81 5.40 -7.91
N ALA A 98 0.26 5.14 -9.09
CA ALA A 98 1.03 5.23 -10.34
C ALA A 98 1.44 6.67 -10.71
N SER A 99 0.70 7.67 -10.24
CA SER A 99 0.92 9.09 -10.54
C SER A 99 1.77 9.86 -9.53
N GLY A 100 1.95 9.31 -8.31
CA GLY A 100 2.64 9.95 -7.19
C GLY A 100 4.12 9.59 -7.10
#